data_AF-A0A7X8CT86-F1
#
_entry.id   AF-A0A7X8CT86-F1
#
_cell.length_a   1.000
_cell.length_b   1.000
_cell.length_c   1.000
_cell.angle_alpha   90.00
_cell.angle_beta   90.00
_cell.angle_gamma   90.00
#
_symmetry.space_group_name_H-M   'P 1'
#
loop_
_entity.id
_entity.type
_entity.pdbx_description
1 polymer ?
#
loop_
_entity_poly.entity_id
_entity_poly.type
_entity_poly.pdbx_seq_one_letter_code
_entity_poly.pdbx_strand_id
1 'polypeptide(L)'
;MNIISAQTGEQLNQTDSKGRKQGHWIKKYPNGNIMYDGFFRDDKPSGEFKRYYEDASLKSVLVFDNTGTEAFASLYYPNGLVASKGKYINQLKEGKWQFFSSTNKDVLISEENYSGDKRNGLSVKYYPDKTVAEKMNYVNDVKHGEWTKYYPDGKLTMKTSYVNGKLDGRFEAFFEDGKPEFKGQYKNDVREGLWIIYRKDGSQRFKTVYTFGVPDNREMELYETNYLDSLEQNKANIPDPEKTGNIW
;
A
#
# COMPACT_ATOMS: atom_id res chain seq x y z
N MET A 1 -31.46 -28.91 45.41
CA MET A 1 -30.07 -28.48 45.67
C MET A 1 -29.40 -28.26 44.32
N ASN A 2 -28.98 -27.03 44.03
CA ASN A 2 -28.34 -26.66 42.77
C ASN A 2 -26.92 -27.23 42.72
N ILE A 3 -26.58 -27.90 41.61
CA ILE A 3 -25.20 -28.23 41.27
C ILE A 3 -24.69 -27.09 40.39
N ILE A 4 -23.83 -26.26 40.96
CA ILE A 4 -23.08 -25.23 40.24
C ILE A 4 -21.97 -25.97 39.48
N SER A 5 -22.03 -26.02 38.15
CA SER A 5 -20.90 -26.45 37.33
C SER A 5 -19.82 -25.37 37.39
N ALA A 6 -18.70 -25.68 38.04
CA ALA A 6 -17.52 -24.85 38.03
C ALA A 6 -17.02 -24.68 36.58
N GLN A 7 -16.99 -23.44 36.08
CA GLN A 7 -16.14 -23.09 34.95
C GLN A 7 -14.70 -23.31 35.41
N THR A 8 -14.08 -24.37 34.89
CA THR A 8 -12.64 -24.63 35.03
C THR A 8 -11.89 -23.42 34.49
N GLY A 9 -11.09 -22.77 35.34
CA GLY A 9 -10.22 -21.67 34.94
C GLY A 9 -9.35 -22.12 33.78
N GLU A 10 -9.38 -21.36 32.68
CA GLU A 10 -8.62 -21.67 31.48
C GLU A 10 -7.12 -21.67 31.81
N GLN A 11 -6.45 -22.82 31.63
CA GLN A 11 -5.02 -22.92 31.93
C GLN A 11 -4.24 -22.15 30.87
N LEU A 12 -3.61 -21.06 31.29
CA LEU A 12 -2.81 -20.20 30.42
C LEU A 12 -1.38 -20.71 30.27
N ASN A 13 -0.75 -20.40 29.14
CA ASN A 13 0.68 -20.56 28.88
C ASN A 13 1.19 -22.00 29.10
N GLN A 14 0.41 -23.00 28.67
CA GLN A 14 0.74 -24.41 28.86
C GLN A 14 1.62 -24.95 27.72
N THR A 15 2.45 -25.94 28.06
CA THR A 15 3.29 -26.67 27.10
C THR A 15 3.02 -28.17 27.17
N ASP A 16 3.25 -28.88 26.07
CA ASP A 16 3.19 -30.34 26.04
C ASP A 16 4.48 -31.00 26.58
N SER A 17 4.54 -32.33 26.59
CA SER A 17 5.71 -33.09 27.05
C SER A 17 7.00 -32.85 26.24
N LYS A 18 6.90 -32.22 25.07
CA LYS A 18 8.03 -31.81 24.22
C LYS A 18 8.38 -30.33 24.41
N GLY A 19 7.68 -29.61 25.31
CA GLY A 19 7.88 -28.18 25.57
C GLY A 19 7.18 -27.27 24.55
N ARG A 20 6.34 -27.81 23.67
CA ARG A 20 5.66 -27.03 22.62
C ARG A 20 4.44 -26.32 23.21
N LYS A 21 4.21 -25.07 22.84
CA LYS A 21 3.07 -24.26 23.29
C LYS A 21 1.74 -24.87 22.86
N GLN A 22 0.81 -24.92 23.80
CA GLN A 22 -0.56 -25.38 23.60
C GLN A 22 -1.57 -24.42 24.22
N GLY A 23 -2.76 -24.32 23.63
CA GLY A 23 -3.90 -23.62 24.19
C GLY A 23 -3.72 -22.11 24.24
N HIS A 24 -4.35 -21.46 25.22
CA HIS A 24 -4.39 -20.01 25.36
C HIS A 24 -3.09 -19.47 25.96
N TRP A 25 -2.53 -18.44 25.34
CA TRP A 25 -1.30 -17.79 25.76
C TRP A 25 -1.46 -16.29 25.89
N ILE A 26 -1.00 -15.76 27.02
CA ILE A 26 -0.92 -14.34 27.29
C ILE A 26 0.53 -14.02 27.69
N LYS A 27 1.16 -13.13 26.93
CA LYS A 27 2.45 -12.52 27.28
C LYS A 27 2.22 -11.07 27.65
N LYS A 28 2.92 -10.58 28.68
CA LYS A 28 2.85 -9.21 29.17
C LYS A 28 4.20 -8.49 28.98
N TYR A 29 4.14 -7.17 28.84
CA TYR A 29 5.27 -6.26 28.97
C TYR A 29 5.70 -6.14 30.45
N PRO A 30 6.90 -5.58 30.73
CA PRO A 30 7.35 -5.32 32.11
C PRO A 30 6.39 -4.44 32.91
N ASN A 31 5.68 -3.52 32.25
CA ASN A 31 4.66 -2.66 32.86
C ASN A 31 3.35 -3.40 33.22
N GLY A 32 3.24 -4.69 32.89
CA GLY A 32 2.07 -5.52 33.15
C GLY A 32 0.99 -5.51 32.05
N ASN A 33 1.09 -4.61 31.07
CA ASN A 33 0.18 -4.58 29.93
C ASN A 33 0.38 -5.81 29.04
N ILE A 34 -0.69 -6.26 28.39
CA ILE A 34 -0.64 -7.41 27.49
C ILE A 34 0.20 -7.03 26.26
N MET A 35 1.13 -7.90 25.88
CA MET A 35 1.91 -7.82 24.65
C MET A 35 1.24 -8.62 23.54
N TYR A 36 0.79 -9.84 23.86
CA TYR A 36 -0.07 -10.62 22.99
C TYR A 36 -1.02 -11.52 23.78
N ASP A 37 -2.13 -11.84 23.14
CA ASP A 37 -3.17 -12.75 23.58
C ASP A 37 -3.58 -13.61 22.37
N GLY A 38 -3.42 -14.93 22.46
CA GLY A 38 -3.82 -15.82 21.37
C GLY A 38 -3.61 -17.28 21.68
N PHE A 39 -3.92 -18.14 20.71
CA PHE A 39 -3.86 -19.59 20.89
C PHE A 39 -2.71 -20.22 20.10
N PHE A 40 -2.14 -21.28 20.67
CA PHE A 40 -1.12 -22.10 20.03
C PHE A 40 -1.55 -23.56 19.95
N ARG A 41 -1.15 -24.22 18.87
CA ARG A 41 -1.22 -25.67 18.70
C ARG A 41 0.13 -26.15 18.16
N ASP A 42 0.87 -26.91 18.95
CA ASP A 42 2.21 -27.39 18.60
C ASP A 42 3.16 -26.25 18.17
N ASP A 43 3.27 -25.20 19.00
CA ASP A 43 4.02 -23.96 18.73
C ASP A 43 3.51 -23.07 17.59
N LYS A 44 2.48 -23.51 16.84
CA LYS A 44 1.90 -22.72 15.76
C LYS A 44 0.73 -21.89 16.25
N PRO A 45 0.67 -20.58 15.93
CA PRO A 45 -0.52 -19.79 16.19
C PRO A 45 -1.75 -20.40 15.53
N SER A 46 -2.90 -20.34 16.22
CA SER A 46 -4.17 -20.89 15.75
C SER A 46 -5.30 -19.95 16.14
N GLY A 47 -6.29 -19.78 15.26
CA GLY A 47 -7.43 -18.90 15.53
C GLY A 47 -7.01 -17.43 15.71
N GLU A 48 -7.71 -16.72 16.58
CA GLU A 48 -7.45 -15.30 16.80
C GLU A 48 -6.19 -15.07 17.65
N PHE A 49 -5.35 -14.15 17.18
CA PHE A 49 -4.11 -13.74 17.82
C PHE A 49 -4.03 -12.21 17.84
N LYS A 50 -4.18 -11.63 19.01
CA LYS A 50 -4.11 -10.20 19.25
C LYS A 50 -2.71 -9.80 19.71
N ARG A 51 -2.22 -8.68 19.20
CA ARG A 51 -1.01 -8.00 19.70
C ARG A 51 -1.36 -6.58 20.07
N TYR A 52 -0.64 -6.06 21.03
CA TYR A 52 -0.87 -4.72 21.57
C TYR A 52 0.47 -3.97 21.61
N TYR A 53 0.39 -2.65 21.57
CA TYR A 53 1.51 -1.78 21.91
C TYR A 53 1.69 -1.74 23.45
N GLU A 54 2.81 -1.21 23.91
CA GLU A 54 3.12 -1.17 25.35
C GLU A 54 2.15 -0.27 26.15
N ASP A 55 1.50 0.69 25.48
CA ASP A 55 0.42 1.53 26.02
C ASP A 55 -0.95 0.82 26.07
N ALA A 56 -0.98 -0.48 25.80
CA ALA A 56 -2.16 -1.34 25.72
C ALA A 56 -3.09 -1.08 24.52
N SER A 57 -2.74 -0.15 23.61
CA SER A 57 -3.50 0.04 22.38
C SER A 57 -3.37 -1.19 21.46
N LEU A 58 -4.46 -1.54 20.78
CA LEU A 58 -4.49 -2.70 19.89
C LEU A 58 -3.58 -2.45 18.69
N LYS A 59 -2.64 -3.36 18.43
CA LYS A 59 -1.68 -3.26 17.34
C LYS A 59 -2.09 -4.09 16.13
N SER A 60 -2.53 -5.33 16.37
CA SER A 60 -2.94 -6.23 15.30
C SER A 60 -3.89 -7.31 15.81
N VAL A 61 -4.78 -7.75 14.94
CA VAL A 61 -5.55 -8.99 15.08
C VAL A 61 -5.23 -9.86 13.87
N LEU A 62 -4.67 -11.03 14.12
CA LEU A 62 -4.44 -12.05 13.10
C LEU A 62 -5.39 -13.22 13.36
N VAL A 63 -6.11 -13.65 12.34
CA VAL A 63 -6.96 -14.84 12.40
C VAL A 63 -6.29 -15.92 11.58
N PHE A 64 -5.61 -16.84 12.28
CA PHE A 64 -4.88 -17.96 11.69
C PHE A 64 -5.83 -19.08 11.29
N ASP A 65 -5.52 -19.72 10.18
CA ASP A 65 -6.13 -20.99 9.81
C ASP A 65 -5.69 -22.11 10.76
N ASN A 66 -6.29 -23.30 10.61
CA ASN A 66 -5.96 -24.42 11.49
C ASN A 66 -4.50 -24.87 11.33
N THR A 67 -3.87 -24.66 10.18
CA THR A 67 -2.47 -25.06 9.97
C THR A 67 -1.45 -24.08 10.56
N GLY A 68 -1.89 -22.85 10.86
CA GLY A 68 -1.04 -21.75 11.30
C GLY A 68 -0.18 -21.15 10.18
N THR A 69 -0.49 -21.46 8.92
CA THR A 69 0.29 -21.00 7.75
C THR A 69 -0.35 -19.81 7.07
N GLU A 70 -1.67 -19.68 7.15
CA GLU A 70 -2.39 -18.54 6.60
C GLU A 70 -3.00 -17.72 7.74
N ALA A 71 -2.97 -16.40 7.60
CA ALA A 71 -3.64 -15.51 8.53
C ALA A 71 -4.29 -14.35 7.79
N PHE A 72 -5.55 -14.05 8.12
CA PHE A 72 -6.11 -12.76 7.79
C PHE A 72 -5.71 -11.76 8.86
N ALA A 73 -5.05 -10.67 8.48
CA ALA A 73 -4.56 -9.66 9.39
C ALA A 73 -5.41 -8.39 9.30
N SER A 74 -5.68 -7.80 10.46
CA SER A 74 -6.08 -6.41 10.62
C SER A 74 -5.05 -5.71 11.48
N LEU A 75 -4.40 -4.70 10.93
CA LEU A 75 -3.38 -3.89 11.59
C LEU A 75 -3.98 -2.54 11.95
N TYR A 76 -3.54 -1.98 13.08
CA TYR A 76 -4.13 -0.77 13.64
C TYR A 76 -3.06 0.29 13.90
N TYR A 77 -3.45 1.54 13.65
CA TYR A 77 -2.72 2.70 14.15
C TYR A 77 -2.84 2.79 15.67
N PRO A 78 -1.92 3.47 16.37
CA PRO A 78 -2.00 3.66 17.82
C PRO A 78 -3.30 4.32 18.30
N ASN A 79 -3.96 5.12 17.44
CA ASN A 79 -5.27 5.71 17.73
C ASN A 79 -6.46 4.75 17.59
N GLY A 80 -6.21 3.46 17.32
CA GLY A 80 -7.22 2.42 17.18
C GLY A 80 -7.91 2.36 15.82
N LEU A 81 -7.58 3.27 14.88
CA LEU A 81 -8.07 3.17 13.51
C LEU A 81 -7.41 2.00 12.79
N VAL A 82 -8.16 1.32 11.92
CA VAL A 82 -7.59 0.31 11.02
C VAL A 82 -6.59 1.01 10.12
N ALA A 83 -5.39 0.45 10.05
CA ALA A 83 -4.34 0.92 9.18
C ALA A 83 -4.23 0.10 7.90
N SER A 84 -4.32 -1.22 8.03
CA SER A 84 -4.35 -2.09 6.87
C SER A 84 -4.99 -3.43 7.16
N LYS A 85 -5.45 -4.10 6.10
CA LYS A 85 -6.01 -5.46 6.16
C LYS A 85 -5.55 -6.27 4.96
N GLY A 86 -5.29 -7.55 5.16
CA GLY A 86 -4.89 -8.44 4.07
C GLY A 86 -4.53 -9.83 4.57
N LYS A 87 -4.01 -10.67 3.67
CA LYS A 87 -3.64 -12.05 3.97
C LYS A 87 -2.13 -12.17 4.11
N TYR A 88 -1.69 -12.93 5.11
CA TYR A 88 -0.35 -13.51 5.16
C TYR A 88 -0.42 -14.99 4.77
N ILE A 89 0.53 -15.45 3.97
CA ILE A 89 0.84 -16.87 3.76
C ILE A 89 2.30 -17.08 4.15
N ASN A 90 2.56 -18.01 5.06
CA ASN A 90 3.89 -18.26 5.62
C ASN A 90 4.57 -16.98 6.15
N GLN A 91 3.79 -16.12 6.81
CA GLN A 91 4.22 -14.83 7.36
C GLN A 91 4.59 -13.75 6.33
N LEU A 92 4.36 -14.00 5.02
CA LEU A 92 4.57 -13.03 3.95
C LEU A 92 3.21 -12.52 3.43
N LYS A 93 3.11 -11.22 3.15
CA LYS A 93 1.92 -10.62 2.53
C LYS A 93 1.63 -11.30 1.20
N GLU A 94 0.38 -11.68 1.02
CA GLU A 94 -0.10 -12.35 -0.18
C GLU A 94 -1.45 -11.78 -0.61
N GLY A 95 -1.65 -11.67 -1.93
CA GLY A 95 -2.88 -11.18 -2.53
C GLY A 95 -3.13 -9.71 -2.23
N LYS A 96 -4.42 -9.33 -2.23
CA LYS A 96 -4.83 -7.94 -2.04
C LYS A 96 -4.70 -7.51 -0.58
N TRP A 97 -4.00 -6.40 -0.38
CA TRP A 97 -3.91 -5.64 0.84
C TRP A 97 -4.60 -4.29 0.68
N GLN A 98 -5.35 -3.89 1.70
CA GLN A 98 -6.05 -2.60 1.76
C GLN A 98 -5.41 -1.73 2.82
N PHE A 99 -5.23 -0.44 2.54
CA PHE A 99 -4.62 0.54 3.44
C PHE A 99 -5.56 1.72 3.66
N PHE A 100 -5.67 2.16 4.90
CA PHE A 100 -6.69 3.11 5.34
C PHE A 100 -6.05 4.37 5.95
N SER A 101 -6.85 5.43 6.09
CA SER A 101 -6.40 6.70 6.67
C SER A 101 -6.11 6.58 8.16
N SER A 102 -5.04 7.22 8.62
CA SER A 102 -4.72 7.36 10.05
C SER A 102 -5.53 8.43 10.76
N THR A 103 -6.29 9.26 10.04
CA THR A 103 -7.03 10.39 10.61
C THR A 103 -8.53 10.29 10.40
N ASN A 104 -8.97 9.63 9.33
CA ASN A 104 -10.39 9.48 8.99
C ASN A 104 -10.81 8.02 9.03
N LYS A 105 -11.76 7.72 9.92
CA LYS A 105 -12.27 6.36 10.08
C LYS A 105 -12.85 5.82 8.75
N ASP A 106 -12.50 4.58 8.41
CA ASP A 106 -13.00 3.83 7.26
C ASP A 106 -12.73 4.46 5.86
N VAL A 107 -11.80 5.42 5.77
CA VAL A 107 -11.33 5.98 4.50
C VAL A 107 -10.23 5.08 3.92
N LEU A 108 -10.55 4.36 2.84
CA LEU A 108 -9.61 3.57 2.05
C LEU A 108 -8.71 4.50 1.23
N ILE A 109 -7.39 4.37 1.41
CA ILE A 109 -6.40 5.19 0.71
C ILE A 109 -5.81 4.41 -0.47
N SER A 110 -5.58 3.11 -0.31
CA SER A 110 -5.09 2.27 -1.41
C SER A 110 -5.42 0.79 -1.27
N GLU A 111 -5.40 0.11 -2.41
CA GLU A 111 -5.33 -1.35 -2.52
C GLU A 111 -4.05 -1.72 -3.27
N GLU A 112 -3.33 -2.73 -2.80
CA GLU A 112 -2.11 -3.21 -3.43
C GLU A 112 -2.11 -4.74 -3.47
N ASN A 113 -1.63 -5.33 -4.56
CA ASN A 113 -1.45 -6.78 -4.65
C ASN A 113 -0.02 -7.15 -4.27
N TYR A 114 0.11 -8.20 -3.47
CA TYR A 114 1.37 -8.75 -3.00
C TYR A 114 1.53 -10.21 -3.41
N SER A 115 2.77 -10.63 -3.63
CA SER A 115 3.16 -12.03 -3.68
C SER A 115 4.48 -12.19 -2.94
N GLY A 116 4.48 -12.96 -1.85
CA GLY A 116 5.65 -13.14 -0.99
C GLY A 116 6.29 -11.83 -0.53
N ASP A 117 5.51 -10.95 0.12
CA ASP A 117 5.93 -9.63 0.64
C ASP A 117 6.31 -8.57 -0.40
N LYS A 118 6.35 -8.92 -1.69
CA LYS A 118 6.66 -7.99 -2.77
C LYS A 118 5.38 -7.55 -3.47
N ARG A 119 5.26 -6.26 -3.78
CA ARG A 119 4.14 -5.79 -4.62
C ARG A 119 4.22 -6.46 -5.99
N ASN A 120 3.14 -7.11 -6.38
CA ASN A 120 3.06 -7.87 -7.60
C ASN A 120 1.61 -7.84 -8.12
N GLY A 121 1.40 -7.13 -9.23
CA GLY A 121 0.09 -6.81 -9.80
C GLY A 121 -0.33 -5.37 -9.57
N LEU A 122 -1.64 -5.14 -9.64
CA LEU A 122 -2.22 -3.80 -9.63
C LEU A 122 -2.18 -3.17 -8.22
N SER A 123 -1.76 -1.90 -8.16
CA SER A 123 -1.94 -0.99 -7.04
C SER A 123 -2.89 0.12 -7.48
N VAL A 124 -3.84 0.46 -6.61
CA VAL A 124 -4.84 1.50 -6.82
C VAL A 124 -4.83 2.43 -5.63
N LYS A 125 -4.75 3.74 -5.86
CA LYS A 125 -4.96 4.76 -4.82
C LYS A 125 -6.28 5.47 -5.05
N TYR A 126 -6.86 5.96 -3.97
CA TYR A 126 -8.18 6.59 -3.98
C TYR A 126 -8.13 8.01 -3.42
N TYR A 127 -9.03 8.84 -3.92
CA TYR A 127 -9.44 10.08 -3.25
C TYR A 127 -10.30 9.77 -2.01
N PRO A 128 -10.50 10.74 -1.09
CA PRO A 128 -11.33 10.53 0.10
C PRO A 128 -12.77 10.08 -0.19
N ASP A 129 -13.32 10.44 -1.35
CA ASP A 129 -14.64 10.02 -1.82
C ASP A 129 -14.67 8.62 -2.46
N LYS A 130 -13.54 7.89 -2.42
CA LYS A 130 -13.31 6.55 -2.99
C LYS A 130 -13.26 6.51 -4.52
N THR A 131 -13.25 7.65 -5.20
CA THR A 131 -12.91 7.68 -6.63
C THR A 131 -11.43 7.34 -6.80
N VAL A 132 -11.08 6.73 -7.94
CA VAL A 132 -9.70 6.30 -8.19
C VAL A 132 -8.84 7.53 -8.47
N ALA A 133 -7.73 7.69 -7.76
CA ALA A 133 -6.74 8.74 -7.97
C ALA A 133 -5.55 8.26 -8.82
N GLU A 134 -5.13 7.01 -8.65
CA GLU A 134 -3.94 6.46 -9.31
C GLU A 134 -4.09 4.95 -9.54
N LYS A 135 -3.60 4.44 -10.66
CA LYS A 135 -3.37 3.00 -10.90
C LYS A 135 -1.94 2.78 -11.37
N MET A 136 -1.26 1.80 -10.80
CA MET A 136 0.09 1.40 -11.17
C MET A 136 0.24 -0.11 -11.01
N ASN A 137 0.83 -0.78 -11.99
CA ASN A 137 1.20 -2.18 -11.88
C ASN A 137 2.65 -2.36 -11.37
N TYR A 138 2.87 -3.43 -10.62
CA TYR A 138 4.18 -3.80 -10.08
C TYR A 138 4.52 -5.24 -10.46
N VAL A 139 5.81 -5.52 -10.61
CA VAL A 139 6.38 -6.87 -10.70
C VAL A 139 7.52 -6.92 -9.70
N ASN A 140 7.38 -7.70 -8.63
CA ASN A 140 8.39 -7.82 -7.57
C ASN A 140 8.90 -6.46 -7.03
N ASP A 141 7.97 -5.59 -6.59
CA ASP A 141 8.20 -4.21 -6.13
C ASP A 141 8.68 -3.20 -7.20
N VAL A 142 8.92 -3.65 -8.43
CA VAL A 142 9.35 -2.80 -9.53
C VAL A 142 8.14 -2.36 -10.35
N LYS A 143 7.98 -1.04 -10.56
CA LYS A 143 6.92 -0.51 -11.43
C LYS A 143 7.04 -1.10 -12.84
N HIS A 144 5.95 -1.62 -13.37
CA HIS A 144 5.91 -2.23 -14.69
C HIS A 144 4.51 -2.14 -15.29
N GLY A 145 4.39 -1.76 -16.55
CA GLY A 145 3.11 -1.59 -17.24
C GLY A 145 2.54 -0.17 -17.10
N GLU A 146 1.26 -0.03 -17.41
CA GLU A 146 0.58 1.26 -17.46
C GLU A 146 0.50 1.94 -16.07
N TRP A 147 0.75 3.25 -16.07
CA TRP A 147 0.55 4.16 -14.94
C TRP A 147 -0.49 5.21 -15.34
N THR A 148 -1.59 5.29 -14.59
CA THR A 148 -2.62 6.32 -14.79
C THR A 148 -2.89 7.10 -13.53
N LYS A 149 -3.16 8.39 -13.69
CA LYS A 149 -3.68 9.29 -12.66
C LYS A 149 -4.97 9.92 -13.14
N TYR A 150 -5.87 10.17 -12.21
CA TYR A 150 -7.19 10.75 -12.48
C TYR A 150 -7.41 11.97 -11.62
N TYR A 151 -8.28 12.87 -12.06
CA TYR A 151 -8.85 13.95 -11.28
C TYR A 151 -9.93 13.39 -10.32
N PRO A 152 -10.34 14.17 -9.30
CA PRO A 152 -11.43 13.75 -8.39
C PRO A 152 -12.76 13.47 -9.09
N ASP A 153 -13.01 14.08 -10.25
CA ASP A 153 -14.20 13.80 -11.08
C ASP A 153 -14.08 12.51 -11.92
N GLY A 154 -12.97 11.78 -11.78
CA GLY A 154 -12.67 10.53 -12.47
C GLY A 154 -12.10 10.69 -13.88
N LYS A 155 -11.93 11.92 -14.39
CA LYS A 155 -11.27 12.14 -15.69
C LYS A 155 -9.78 11.84 -15.61
N LEU A 156 -9.20 11.41 -16.73
CA LEU A 156 -7.77 11.13 -16.79
C LEU A 156 -6.98 12.43 -16.67
N THR A 157 -6.02 12.49 -15.73
CA THR A 157 -5.05 13.58 -15.63
C THR A 157 -3.78 13.24 -16.38
N MET A 158 -3.35 11.97 -16.31
CA MET A 158 -2.08 11.53 -16.88
C MET A 158 -2.11 10.03 -17.16
N LYS A 159 -1.46 9.62 -18.24
CA LYS A 159 -1.22 8.23 -18.59
C LYS A 159 0.16 8.05 -19.21
N THR A 160 0.88 7.05 -18.73
CA THR A 160 2.15 6.60 -19.30
C THR A 160 2.42 5.14 -18.93
N SER A 161 3.64 4.65 -19.13
CA SER A 161 4.03 3.28 -18.82
C SER A 161 5.43 3.19 -18.24
N TYR A 162 5.63 2.19 -17.41
CA TYR A 162 6.94 1.80 -16.89
C TYR A 162 7.38 0.46 -17.48
N VAL A 163 8.68 0.33 -17.71
CA VAL A 163 9.35 -0.94 -17.98
C VAL A 163 10.54 -1.03 -17.03
N ASN A 164 10.52 -2.06 -16.17
CA ASN A 164 11.58 -2.33 -15.19
C ASN A 164 11.94 -1.11 -14.33
N GLY A 165 10.91 -0.42 -13.83
CA GLY A 165 11.06 0.72 -12.93
C GLY A 165 11.35 2.05 -13.61
N LYS A 166 11.52 2.05 -14.95
CA LYS A 166 11.78 3.26 -15.75
C LYS A 166 10.58 3.64 -16.59
N LEU A 167 10.30 4.94 -16.75
CA LEU A 167 9.34 5.45 -17.72
C LEU A 167 9.76 5.04 -19.13
N ASP A 168 8.88 4.34 -19.83
CA ASP A 168 9.11 3.84 -21.18
C ASP A 168 7.76 3.70 -21.89
N GLY A 169 7.55 4.51 -22.92
CA GLY A 169 6.32 4.55 -23.71
C GLY A 169 5.70 5.93 -23.82
N ARG A 170 4.50 5.97 -24.40
CA ARG A 170 3.74 7.21 -24.65
C ARG A 170 3.41 7.90 -23.33
N PHE A 171 3.52 9.22 -23.32
CA PHE A 171 3.11 10.08 -22.23
C PHE A 171 2.00 11.00 -22.69
N GLU A 172 0.90 11.04 -21.94
CA GLU A 172 -0.19 11.98 -22.14
C GLU A 172 -0.61 12.55 -20.80
N ALA A 173 -0.80 13.87 -20.75
CA ALA A 173 -1.46 14.54 -19.64
C ALA A 173 -2.56 15.44 -20.19
N PHE A 174 -3.57 15.69 -19.38
CA PHE A 174 -4.83 16.32 -19.78
C PHE A 174 -5.23 17.38 -18.77
N PHE A 175 -5.88 18.43 -19.24
CA PHE A 175 -6.58 19.39 -18.39
C PHE A 175 -7.84 18.78 -17.78
N GLU A 176 -8.42 19.45 -16.77
CA GLU A 176 -9.68 19.06 -16.11
C GLU A 176 -10.89 18.96 -17.06
N ASP A 177 -10.86 19.65 -18.21
CA ASP A 177 -11.89 19.53 -19.25
C ASP A 177 -11.68 18.32 -20.17
N GLY A 178 -10.61 17.54 -19.94
CA GLY A 178 -10.25 16.34 -20.69
C GLY A 178 -9.46 16.61 -21.98
N LYS A 179 -9.17 17.88 -22.32
CA LYS A 179 -8.32 18.19 -23.47
C LYS A 179 -6.86 17.85 -23.15
N PRO A 180 -6.07 17.43 -24.16
CA PRO A 180 -4.65 17.18 -23.95
C PRO A 180 -3.95 18.45 -23.50
N GLU A 181 -3.11 18.33 -22.50
CA GLU A 181 -2.19 19.36 -22.03
C GLU A 181 -0.76 19.05 -22.53
N PHE A 182 -0.35 17.78 -22.44
CA PHE A 182 0.95 17.29 -22.91
C PHE A 182 0.78 16.00 -23.71
N LYS A 183 1.59 15.85 -24.76
CA LYS A 183 1.82 14.59 -25.47
C LYS A 183 3.29 14.42 -25.76
N GLY A 184 3.80 13.21 -25.52
CA GLY A 184 5.19 12.86 -25.81
C GLY A 184 5.43 11.38 -25.60
N GLN A 185 6.70 11.03 -25.43
CA GLN A 185 7.11 9.68 -25.06
C GLN A 185 8.39 9.70 -24.24
N TYR A 186 8.52 8.70 -23.39
CA TYR A 186 9.72 8.39 -22.63
C TYR A 186 10.39 7.14 -23.17
N LYS A 187 11.71 7.08 -23.04
CA LYS A 187 12.53 5.90 -23.24
C LYS A 187 13.54 5.82 -22.11
N ASN A 188 13.46 4.79 -21.27
CA ASN A 188 14.37 4.60 -20.12
C ASN A 188 14.51 5.85 -19.24
N ASP A 189 13.40 6.45 -18.80
CA ASP A 189 13.31 7.70 -18.02
C ASP A 189 13.68 8.99 -18.78
N VAL A 190 14.02 8.89 -20.06
CA VAL A 190 14.46 10.02 -20.86
C VAL A 190 13.37 10.42 -21.86
N ARG A 191 13.08 11.73 -21.97
CA ARG A 191 12.17 12.24 -23.00
C ARG A 191 12.74 11.98 -24.38
N GLU A 192 11.93 11.44 -25.28
CA GLU A 192 12.36 11.07 -26.62
C GLU A 192 11.32 11.50 -27.65
N GLY A 193 11.73 11.82 -28.88
CA GLY A 193 10.84 12.15 -29.99
C GLY A 193 10.03 13.44 -29.80
N LEU A 194 8.91 13.54 -30.51
CA LEU A 194 8.09 14.75 -30.56
C LEU A 194 7.29 14.94 -29.26
N TRP A 195 7.48 16.09 -28.65
CA TRP A 195 6.70 16.59 -27.53
C TRP A 195 5.84 17.77 -27.96
N ILE A 196 4.58 17.79 -27.55
CA ILE A 196 3.60 18.82 -27.88
C ILE A 196 2.92 19.28 -26.60
N ILE A 197 2.84 20.60 -26.43
CA ILE A 197 2.12 21.25 -25.35
C ILE A 197 0.95 22.03 -25.93
N TYR A 198 -0.19 21.91 -25.27
CA TYR A 198 -1.41 22.60 -25.63
C TYR A 198 -1.78 23.65 -24.59
N ARG A 199 -2.57 24.64 -25.00
CA ARG A 199 -3.29 25.55 -24.10
C ARG A 199 -4.67 24.96 -23.78
N LYS A 200 -5.34 25.50 -22.76
CA LYS A 200 -6.72 25.10 -22.38
C LYS A 200 -7.74 25.25 -23.51
N ASP A 201 -7.51 26.15 -24.46
CA ASP A 201 -8.36 26.30 -25.65
C ASP A 201 -8.13 25.20 -26.71
N GLY A 202 -7.15 24.31 -26.50
CA GLY A 202 -6.76 23.24 -27.41
C GLY A 202 -5.73 23.66 -28.47
N SER A 203 -5.35 24.93 -28.54
CA SER A 203 -4.29 25.40 -29.44
C SER A 203 -2.93 24.89 -29.00
N GLN A 204 -2.07 24.56 -29.97
CA GLN A 204 -0.69 24.20 -29.68
C GLN A 204 0.06 25.43 -29.12
N ARG A 205 0.60 25.30 -27.91
CA ARG A 205 1.49 26.28 -27.30
C ARG A 205 2.91 26.12 -27.84
N PHE A 206 3.42 24.89 -27.78
CA PHE A 206 4.78 24.56 -28.16
C PHE A 206 4.89 23.15 -28.75
N LYS A 207 5.94 22.92 -29.54
CA LYS A 207 6.38 21.59 -29.95
C LYS A 207 7.90 21.54 -30.07
N THR A 208 8.54 20.50 -29.55
CA THR A 208 9.98 20.22 -29.72
C THR A 208 10.19 18.76 -29.99
N VAL A 209 11.29 18.42 -30.63
CA VAL A 209 11.82 17.06 -30.65
C VAL A 209 12.86 16.95 -29.54
N TYR A 210 12.81 15.86 -28.78
CA TYR A 210 13.83 15.47 -27.82
C TYR A 210 14.64 14.31 -28.38
N THR A 211 15.97 14.42 -28.31
CA THR A 211 16.89 13.32 -28.66
C THR A 211 17.76 13.05 -27.45
N PHE A 212 17.64 11.87 -26.85
CA PHE A 212 18.33 11.52 -25.59
C PHE A 212 18.09 12.57 -24.48
N GLY A 213 16.88 13.09 -24.39
CA GLY A 213 16.48 14.04 -23.34
C GLY A 213 16.88 15.48 -23.61
N VAL A 214 17.57 15.77 -24.72
CA VAL A 214 17.94 17.12 -25.13
C VAL A 214 16.91 17.66 -26.11
N PRO A 215 16.24 18.80 -25.82
CA PRO A 215 15.30 19.41 -26.75
C PRO A 215 16.03 20.17 -27.85
N ASP A 216 15.53 20.07 -29.09
CA ASP A 216 15.98 20.90 -30.20
C ASP A 216 15.63 22.39 -30.01
N ASN A 217 14.61 22.71 -29.19
CA ASN A 217 14.25 24.06 -28.81
C ASN A 217 14.28 24.26 -27.28
N ARG A 218 15.26 25.04 -26.80
CA ARG A 218 15.52 25.29 -25.37
C ARG A 218 14.51 26.21 -24.67
N GLU A 219 13.64 26.92 -25.40
CA GLU A 219 12.63 27.79 -24.76
C GLU A 219 11.59 27.01 -23.94
N MET A 220 11.42 25.72 -24.23
CA MET A 220 10.54 24.81 -23.50
C MET A 220 11.11 24.34 -22.15
N GLU A 221 12.44 24.29 -22.02
CA GLU A 221 13.14 23.59 -20.93
C GLU A 221 12.88 24.21 -19.54
N LEU A 222 12.74 25.54 -19.46
CA LEU A 222 12.62 26.26 -18.18
C LEU A 222 11.22 26.22 -17.54
N TYR A 223 10.15 26.09 -18.31
CA TYR A 223 8.77 26.08 -17.78
C TYR A 223 8.25 24.66 -17.50
N GLU A 224 8.75 23.66 -18.23
CA GLU A 224 8.23 22.29 -18.22
C GLU A 224 8.77 21.42 -17.09
N THR A 225 10.04 21.61 -16.74
CA THR A 225 10.76 20.73 -15.80
C THR A 225 10.07 20.70 -14.44
N ASN A 226 9.67 21.86 -13.90
CA ASN A 226 9.04 21.93 -12.58
C ASN A 226 7.68 21.21 -12.51
N TYR A 227 6.86 21.29 -13.56
CA TYR A 227 5.55 20.64 -13.55
C TYR A 227 5.69 19.12 -13.72
N LEU A 228 6.51 18.67 -14.67
CA LEU A 228 6.73 17.25 -14.91
C LEU A 228 7.43 16.59 -13.71
N ASP A 229 8.43 17.24 -13.12
CA ASP A 229 9.08 16.78 -11.89
C ASP A 229 8.07 16.69 -10.72
N SER A 230 7.11 17.61 -10.63
CA SER A 230 6.06 17.54 -9.60
C SER A 230 5.12 16.34 -9.76
N LEU A 231 4.88 15.89 -10.99
CA LEU A 231 4.12 14.67 -11.26
C LEU A 231 4.89 13.42 -10.80
N GLU A 232 6.22 13.49 -10.79
CA GLU A 232 7.14 12.42 -10.40
C GLU A 232 7.46 12.40 -8.90
N GLN A 233 7.44 13.57 -8.24
CA GLN A 233 7.77 13.71 -6.81
C GLN A 233 6.63 13.33 -5.86
N ASN A 234 5.37 13.34 -6.32
CA ASN A 234 4.21 12.92 -5.51
C ASN A 234 4.06 11.39 -5.41
N LYS A 235 5.15 10.70 -5.08
CA LYS A 235 5.23 9.26 -4.76
C LYS A 235 4.91 9.03 -3.27
N ALA A 236 3.85 9.64 -2.74
CA ALA A 236 3.49 9.46 -1.33
C ALA A 236 3.32 7.96 -1.04
N ASN A 237 4.27 7.40 -0.29
CA ASN A 237 4.20 6.07 0.28
C ASN A 237 3.28 6.20 1.49
N ILE A 238 2.20 5.42 1.51
CA ILE A 238 1.45 5.24 2.75
C ILE A 238 2.35 4.36 3.62
N PRO A 239 2.81 4.86 4.78
CA PRO A 239 3.68 4.07 5.62
C PRO A 239 2.94 2.84 6.10
N ASP A 240 3.50 1.67 5.83
CA ASP A 240 3.05 0.42 6.45
C ASP A 240 3.30 0.54 7.96
N PRO A 241 2.29 0.38 8.83
CA PRO A 241 2.46 0.53 10.28
C PRO A 241 3.53 -0.39 10.86
N GLU A 242 3.82 -1.51 10.19
CA GLU A 242 4.91 -2.40 10.57
C GLU A 242 6.29 -1.86 10.17
N LYS A 243 6.36 -1.00 9.13
CA LYS A 243 7.60 -0.37 8.62
C LYS A 243 7.84 1.04 9.15
N THR A 244 6.90 1.64 9.89
CA THR A 244 7.07 2.96 10.53
C THR A 244 8.01 2.97 11.73
N GLY A 245 8.73 1.87 11.99
CA GLY A 245 10.00 1.85 12.72
C GLY A 245 10.08 2.70 13.99
N ASN A 246 9.72 2.10 15.13
CA ASN A 246 10.54 2.12 16.35
C ASN A 246 9.94 1.12 17.35
N ILE A 247 10.35 -0.15 17.24
CA ILE A 247 10.17 -1.15 18.29
C ILE A 247 11.42 -2.05 18.30
N TRP A 248 12.52 -1.47 18.76
CA TRP A 248 13.56 -2.17 19.50
C TRP A 248 13.78 -1.39 20.78
#